data_AF-A0A6J7GDU4-F1
#
_entry.id   AF-A0A6J7GDU4-F1
#
_cell.length_a   1.000
_cell.length_b   1.000
_cell.length_c   1.000
_cell.angle_alpha   90.00
_cell.angle_beta   90.00
_cell.angle_gamma   90.00
#
_symmetry.space_group_name_H-M   'P 1'
#
loop_
_entity.id
_entity.type
_entity.pdbx_description
1 polymer ?
#
loop_
_entity_poly.entity_id
_entity_poly.type
_entity_poly.pdbx_seq_one_letter_code
_entity_poly.pdbx_strand_id
1 'polypeptide(L)'
;MFGFRRRPTVPPAPVVPWQGAAVRAEFALLPVERRRDVPSVVLAAGGVRVQLHASDVRAVGRGRAGIAESAVPPLAFLCRPGAAGPGSAMHDDLGHLPSDSWALVLDDAPLVAAAVLDGAEAASFLAWAADLPG
;
A
#
# COMPACT_ATOMS: atom_id res chain seq x y z
N MET A 1 -32.79 -14.90 -23.71
CA MET A 1 -31.37 -15.16 -23.98
C MET A 1 -30.65 -13.81 -23.94
N PHE A 2 -30.14 -13.39 -22.77
CA PHE A 2 -29.49 -12.08 -22.61
C PHE A 2 -27.99 -12.22 -22.80
N GLY A 3 -27.50 -11.81 -23.97
CA GLY A 3 -26.07 -11.75 -24.26
C GLY A 3 -25.44 -10.58 -23.51
N PHE A 4 -24.66 -10.87 -22.47
CA PHE A 4 -23.75 -9.89 -21.91
C PHE A 4 -22.68 -9.58 -22.96
N ARG A 5 -22.83 -8.44 -23.64
CA ARG A 5 -21.72 -7.85 -24.38
C ARG A 5 -20.63 -7.51 -23.36
N ARG A 6 -19.57 -8.32 -23.30
CA ARG A 6 -18.32 -7.92 -22.66
C ARG A 6 -17.87 -6.65 -23.35
N ARG A 7 -18.02 -5.51 -22.65
CA ARG A 7 -17.38 -4.26 -23.06
C ARG A 7 -15.88 -4.55 -23.12
N PRO A 8 -15.19 -4.29 -24.25
CA PRO A 8 -13.73 -4.32 -24.25
C PRO A 8 -13.29 -3.33 -23.17
N THR A 9 -12.67 -3.84 -22.11
CA THR A 9 -11.98 -3.02 -21.13
C THR A 9 -10.82 -2.39 -21.88
N VAL A 10 -10.98 -1.11 -22.25
CA VAL A 10 -9.84 -0.30 -22.67
C VAL A 10 -8.79 -0.45 -21.57
N PRO A 11 -7.55 -0.87 -21.88
CA PRO A 11 -6.51 -0.92 -20.88
C PRO A 11 -6.44 0.46 -20.23
N PRO A 12 -6.49 0.57 -18.89
CA PRO A 12 -6.30 1.87 -18.26
C PRO A 12 -5.00 2.47 -18.78
N ALA A 13 -5.01 3.78 -19.04
CA ALA A 13 -3.79 4.49 -19.43
C ALA A 13 -2.68 4.13 -18.42
N PRO A 14 -1.42 3.97 -18.89
CA PRO A 14 -0.33 3.58 -18.02
C PRO A 14 -0.22 4.58 -16.86
N VAL A 15 -0.38 4.07 -15.63
CA VAL A 15 -0.24 4.87 -14.42
C VAL A 15 1.26 5.15 -14.23
N VAL A 16 1.61 6.43 -14.14
CA VAL A 16 3.00 6.83 -13.87
C VAL A 16 3.38 6.31 -12.48
N PRO A 17 4.49 5.56 -12.34
CA PRO A 17 4.97 5.15 -11.03
C PRO A 17 5.24 6.33 -10.13
N TRP A 18 4.94 6.18 -8.84
CA TRP A 18 5.36 7.16 -7.84
C TRP A 18 6.76 6.82 -7.32
N GLN A 19 7.54 7.86 -7.07
CA GLN A 19 8.92 7.73 -6.60
C GLN A 19 9.15 8.75 -5.47
N GLY A 20 9.49 8.21 -4.31
CA GLY A 20 9.99 8.94 -3.16
C GLY A 20 11.51 8.82 -3.02
N ALA A 21 12.04 9.16 -1.85
CA ALA A 21 13.47 9.14 -1.57
C ALA A 21 14.02 7.71 -1.47
N ALA A 22 13.32 6.85 -0.72
CA ALA A 22 13.70 5.46 -0.49
C ALA A 22 12.67 4.44 -0.99
N VAL A 23 11.47 4.91 -1.36
CA VAL A 23 10.34 4.07 -1.74
C VAL A 23 9.91 4.36 -3.17
N ARG A 24 9.64 3.31 -3.93
CA ARG A 24 9.00 3.39 -5.24
C ARG A 24 7.67 2.65 -5.19
N ALA A 25 6.63 3.20 -5.82
CA ALA A 25 5.32 2.59 -5.91
C ALA A 25 4.87 2.45 -7.37
N GLU A 26 4.36 1.28 -7.72
CA GLU A 26 3.84 0.97 -9.05
C GLU A 26 2.42 0.44 -8.97
N PHE A 27 1.57 0.84 -9.91
CA PHE A 27 0.25 0.23 -10.07
C PHE A 27 0.32 -0.91 -11.07
N ALA A 28 -0.26 -2.05 -10.73
CA ALA A 28 -0.35 -3.20 -11.61
C ALA A 28 -1.62 -4.01 -11.36
N LEU A 29 -2.10 -4.70 -12.39
CA LEU A 29 -3.08 -5.76 -12.24
C LEU A 29 -2.30 -7.06 -12.00
N LEU A 30 -2.34 -7.56 -10.77
CA LEU A 30 -1.56 -8.71 -10.34
C LEU A 30 -2.43 -9.80 -9.76
N PRO A 31 -2.11 -11.09 -9.97
CA PRO A 31 -2.85 -12.17 -9.36
C PRO A 31 -2.72 -12.11 -7.84
N VAL A 32 -3.80 -12.48 -7.15
CA VAL A 32 -3.85 -12.63 -5.69
C VAL A 32 -4.54 -13.96 -5.40
N GLU A 33 -3.75 -14.97 -5.01
CA GLU A 33 -4.20 -16.34 -4.77
C GLU A 33 -5.24 -16.86 -5.80
N ARG A 34 -6.44 -17.24 -5.34
CA ARG A 34 -7.55 -17.81 -6.14
C ARG A 34 -8.28 -16.77 -7.00
N ARG A 35 -7.86 -15.50 -6.97
CA ARG A 35 -8.47 -14.42 -7.77
C ARG A 35 -7.60 -14.11 -8.99
N ARG A 36 -8.27 -13.85 -10.12
CA ARG A 36 -7.66 -13.25 -11.31
C ARG A 36 -7.10 -11.86 -10.99
N ASP A 37 -6.31 -11.32 -11.90
CA ASP A 37 -5.61 -10.04 -11.78
C ASP A 37 -6.43 -8.96 -11.06
N VAL A 38 -5.91 -8.51 -9.92
CA VAL A 38 -6.52 -7.52 -9.02
C VAL A 38 -5.71 -6.23 -9.06
N PRO A 39 -6.37 -5.05 -9.07
CA PRO A 39 -5.70 -3.76 -8.87
C PRO A 39 -4.83 -3.76 -7.60
N SER A 40 -3.53 -3.61 -7.80
CA SER A 40 -2.52 -3.73 -6.76
C SER A 40 -1.54 -2.56 -6.82
N VAL A 41 -1.06 -2.15 -5.65
CA VAL A 41 0.08 -1.24 -5.50
C VAL A 41 1.28 -2.06 -5.07
N VAL A 42 2.37 -1.93 -5.81
CA VAL A 42 3.63 -2.61 -5.48
C VAL A 42 4.60 -1.59 -4.94
N LEU A 43 4.94 -1.71 -3.66
CA LEU A 43 5.94 -0.91 -2.99
C LEU A 43 7.29 -1.61 -3.04
N ALA A 44 8.33 -0.87 -3.40
CA ALA A 44 9.72 -1.32 -3.35
C ALA A 44 10.53 -0.37 -2.46
N ALA A 45 11.15 -0.90 -1.41
CA ALA A 45 11.98 -0.15 -0.47
C ALA A 45 13.03 -1.06 0.17
N GLY A 46 14.28 -0.59 0.31
CA GLY A 46 15.32 -1.33 1.04
C GLY A 46 15.60 -2.75 0.54
N GLY A 47 15.36 -3.04 -0.74
CA GLY A 47 15.49 -4.40 -1.32
C GLY A 47 14.26 -5.30 -1.13
N VAL A 48 13.24 -4.83 -0.42
CA VAL A 48 11.97 -5.52 -0.20
C VAL A 48 10.96 -5.06 -1.25
N ARG A 49 10.09 -5.98 -1.69
CA ARG A 49 8.96 -5.69 -2.58
C ARG A 49 7.67 -6.25 -1.98
N VAL A 50 6.69 -5.37 -1.74
CA VAL A 50 5.40 -5.72 -1.12
C VAL A 50 4.28 -5.37 -2.09
N GLN A 51 3.32 -6.27 -2.24
CA GLN A 51 2.10 -6.03 -3.00
C GLN A 51 0.95 -5.75 -2.04
N LEU A 52 0.32 -4.58 -2.14
CA LEU A 52 -0.86 -4.18 -1.39
C LEU A 52 -2.08 -4.13 -2.32
N HIS A 53 -3.28 -4.33 -1.78
CA HIS A 53 -4.50 -4.06 -2.53
C HIS A 53 -4.65 -2.55 -2.80
N ALA A 54 -4.87 -2.17 -4.05
CA ALA A 54 -5.03 -0.75 -4.40
C ALA A 54 -6.28 -0.11 -3.77
N SER A 55 -7.30 -0.89 -3.42
CA SER A 55 -8.45 -0.41 -2.64
C SER A 55 -8.06 0.06 -1.25
N ASP A 56 -7.13 -0.64 -0.61
CA ASP A 56 -6.80 -0.45 0.79
C ASP A 56 -5.85 0.74 0.93
N VAL A 57 -4.89 0.86 0.02
CA VAL A 57 -4.02 2.05 -0.10
C VAL A 57 -4.86 3.32 -0.37
N ARG A 58 -5.91 3.22 -1.20
CA ARG A 58 -6.85 4.34 -1.42
C ARG A 58 -7.68 4.65 -0.19
N ALA A 59 -8.14 3.63 0.54
CA ALA A 59 -8.88 3.83 1.78
C ALA A 59 -8.02 4.54 2.82
N VAL A 60 -6.75 4.14 2.93
CA VAL A 60 -5.69 4.81 3.71
C VAL A 60 -5.53 6.28 3.30
N GLY A 61 -5.32 6.57 2.00
CA GLY A 61 -5.16 7.93 1.49
C GLY A 61 -6.39 8.83 1.74
N ARG A 62 -7.59 8.25 1.78
CA ARG A 62 -8.84 8.96 2.07
C ARG A 62 -9.17 9.01 3.58
N GLY A 63 -8.29 8.50 4.45
CA GLY A 63 -8.52 8.44 5.89
C GLY A 63 -9.66 7.51 6.32
N ARG A 64 -10.08 6.58 5.45
CA ARG A 64 -11.14 5.59 5.72
C ARG A 64 -10.62 4.30 6.36
N ALA A 65 -9.30 4.10 6.33
CA ALA A 65 -8.60 3.01 6.98
C ALA A 65 -7.29 3.52 7.59
N GLY A 66 -6.82 2.89 8.67
CA GLY A 66 -5.54 3.20 9.31
C GLY A 66 -4.39 2.29 8.87
N ILE A 67 -4.70 1.22 8.14
CA ILE A 67 -3.79 0.15 7.73
C ILE A 67 -4.19 -0.34 6.33
N ALA A 68 -3.20 -0.61 5.48
CA ALA A 68 -3.35 -1.42 4.28
C ALA A 68 -2.42 -2.64 4.40
N GLU A 69 -2.97 -3.84 4.19
CA GLU A 69 -2.25 -5.10 4.33
C GLU A 69 -1.75 -5.62 2.98
N SER A 70 -0.67 -6.40 3.01
CA SER A 70 -0.17 -7.15 1.87
C SER A 70 -1.23 -8.09 1.31
N ALA A 71 -1.42 -8.03 -0.01
CA ALA A 71 -2.32 -8.90 -0.74
C ALA A 71 -1.78 -10.34 -0.87
N VAL A 72 -0.46 -10.51 -0.81
CA VAL A 72 0.24 -11.80 -0.89
C VAL A 72 1.46 -11.79 0.04
N PRO A 73 1.98 -12.96 0.44
CA PRO A 73 3.22 -13.04 1.21
C PRO A 73 4.41 -12.33 0.53
N PRO A 74 5.37 -11.77 1.29
CA PRO A 74 5.43 -11.76 2.76
C PRO A 74 4.38 -10.83 3.39
N LEU A 75 3.95 -11.16 4.61
CA LEU A 75 2.99 -10.35 5.35
C LEU A 75 3.61 -8.99 5.69
N ALA A 76 2.93 -7.93 5.27
CA ALA A 76 3.39 -6.57 5.46
C ALA A 76 2.22 -5.60 5.62
N PHE A 77 2.47 -4.49 6.30
CA PHE A 77 1.47 -3.49 6.61
C PHE A 77 1.99 -2.11 6.25
N LEU A 78 1.17 -1.33 5.55
CA LEU A 78 1.33 0.12 5.45
C LEU A 78 0.38 0.77 6.46
N CYS A 79 0.91 1.35 7.54
CA CYS A 79 0.11 1.85 8.64
C CYS A 79 0.62 3.19 9.18
N ARG A 80 -0.26 3.92 9.87
CA ARG A 80 0.16 5.03 10.72
C ARG A 80 0.76 4.51 12.02
N PRO A 81 1.74 5.19 12.61
CA PRO A 81 2.28 4.83 13.92
C PRO A 81 1.21 4.64 15.01
N GLY A 82 0.19 5.51 15.02
CA GLY A 82 -0.93 5.43 15.97
C GLY A 82 -1.99 4.37 15.67
N ALA A 83 -1.86 3.59 14.58
CA ALA A 83 -2.80 2.52 14.25
C ALA A 83 -2.55 1.25 15.07
N ALA A 84 -1.34 1.09 15.62
CA ALA A 84 -0.99 -0.03 16.48
C ALA A 84 -1.61 0.16 17.88
N GLY A 85 -2.29 -0.89 18.36
CA GLY A 85 -2.87 -0.88 19.70
C GLY A 85 -1.80 -0.81 20.80
N PRO A 86 -2.04 -0.12 21.92
CA PRO A 86 -1.11 -0.07 23.05
C PRO A 86 -0.69 -1.48 23.51
N GLY A 87 0.61 -1.68 23.73
CA GLY A 87 1.18 -2.97 24.17
C GLY A 87 1.44 -3.99 23.04
N SER A 88 1.26 -3.61 21.77
CA SER A 88 1.72 -4.41 20.63
C SER A 88 3.18 -4.11 20.28
N ALA A 89 3.92 -5.09 19.75
CA ALA A 89 5.31 -4.88 19.30
C ALA A 89 5.42 -3.75 18.27
N MET A 90 4.40 -3.60 17.41
CA MET A 90 4.32 -2.53 16.42
C MET A 90 4.09 -1.15 17.05
N HIS A 91 3.45 -1.06 18.21
CA HIS A 91 3.30 0.21 18.94
C HIS A 91 4.63 0.72 19.47
N ASP A 92 5.45 -0.18 20.04
CA ASP A 92 6.75 0.18 20.58
C ASP A 92 7.75 0.54 19.47
N ASP A 93 7.74 -0.21 18.36
CA ASP A 93 8.63 0.07 17.21
C ASP A 93 8.26 1.38 16.51
N LEU A 94 6.97 1.66 16.30
CA LEU A 94 6.55 2.87 15.58
C LEU A 94 6.36 4.10 16.48
N GLY A 95 6.34 3.95 17.81
CA GLY A 95 5.99 5.03 18.75
C GLY A 95 6.91 6.25 18.72
N HIS A 96 8.11 6.12 18.15
CA HIS A 96 9.06 7.21 17.96
C HIS A 96 8.86 8.01 16.65
N LEU A 97 8.02 7.53 15.74
CA LEU A 97 7.79 8.15 14.44
C LEU A 97 6.76 9.30 14.53
N PRO A 98 6.83 10.29 13.62
CA PRO A 98 5.82 11.35 13.53
C PRO A 98 4.41 10.79 13.31
N SER A 99 3.40 11.36 13.96
CA SER A 99 2.02 10.85 13.93
C SER A 99 1.35 10.90 12.55
N ASP A 100 1.85 11.77 11.67
CA ASP A 100 1.41 11.97 10.29
C ASP A 100 2.22 11.13 9.28
N SER A 101 3.21 10.37 9.75
CA SER A 101 3.98 9.46 8.91
C SER A 101 3.24 8.15 8.63
N TRP A 102 3.71 7.43 7.62
CA TRP A 102 3.27 6.09 7.25
C TRP A 102 4.46 5.17 7.21
N ALA A 103 4.40 4.07 7.95
CA ALA A 103 5.43 3.05 7.98
C ALA A 103 5.01 1.85 7.12
N LEU A 104 5.92 1.36 6.30
CA LEU A 104 5.84 0.02 5.71
C LEU A 104 6.55 -0.94 6.66
N VAL A 105 5.80 -1.81 7.29
CA VAL A 105 6.28 -2.79 8.28
C VAL A 105 6.20 -4.19 7.68
N LEU A 106 7.27 -4.97 7.85
CA LEU A 106 7.25 -6.40 7.56
C LEU A 106 6.93 -7.18 8.83
N ASP A 107 6.07 -8.19 8.74
CA ASP A 107 5.83 -9.13 9.85
C ASP A 107 6.92 -10.21 9.92
N ASP A 108 8.18 -9.75 10.01
CA ASP A 108 9.35 -10.58 10.28
C ASP A 108 9.85 -10.30 11.71
N ALA A 109 10.67 -11.19 12.28
CA ALA A 109 11.28 -10.99 13.59
C ALA A 109 12.74 -10.54 13.47
N PRO A 110 13.14 -9.36 14.01
CA PRO A 110 12.32 -8.35 14.68
C PRO A 110 11.44 -7.57 13.70
N LEU A 111 10.29 -7.11 14.20
CA LEU A 111 9.35 -6.28 13.44
C LEU A 111 9.97 -4.90 13.28
N VAL A 112 10.37 -4.57 12.05
CA VAL A 112 11.09 -3.33 11.71
C VAL A 112 10.38 -2.65 10.55
N ALA A 113 10.24 -1.33 10.64
CA ALA A 113 9.83 -0.52 9.50
C ALA A 113 10.85 -0.63 8.35
N ALA A 114 10.45 -1.27 7.25
CA ALA A 114 11.23 -1.35 6.01
C ALA A 114 11.34 0.01 5.31
N ALA A 115 10.36 0.89 5.51
CA ALA A 115 10.40 2.27 5.08
C ALA A 115 9.45 3.14 5.91
N VAL A 116 9.75 4.44 5.97
CA VAL A 116 8.87 5.46 6.53
C VAL A 116 8.69 6.56 5.49
N LEU A 117 7.44 6.91 5.23
CA LEU A 117 7.05 8.07 4.45
C LEU A 117 6.58 9.14 5.42
N ASP A 118 7.18 10.33 5.40
CA ASP A 118 6.77 11.44 6.25
C ASP A 118 6.53 12.72 5.44
N GLY A 119 5.90 13.71 6.10
CA GLY A 119 5.68 15.05 5.57
C GLY A 119 5.21 15.09 4.10
N ALA A 120 6.02 15.73 3.25
CA ALA A 120 5.71 15.94 1.85
C ALA A 120 5.74 14.63 1.03
N GLU A 121 6.58 13.66 1.41
CA GLU A 121 6.68 12.37 0.73
C GLU A 121 5.42 11.54 0.97
N ALA A 122 4.96 11.46 2.23
CA ALA A 122 3.68 10.84 2.57
C ALA A 122 2.52 11.51 1.83
N ALA A 123 2.45 12.85 1.85
CA ALA A 123 1.38 13.58 1.16
C ALA A 123 1.38 13.32 -0.35
N SER A 124 2.56 13.31 -0.99
CA SER A 124 2.72 13.01 -2.42
C SER A 124 2.29 11.59 -2.76
N PHE A 125 2.70 10.60 -1.96
CA PHE A 125 2.32 9.21 -2.14
C PHE A 125 0.80 9.01 -2.04
N LEU A 126 0.16 9.60 -1.02
CA LEU A 126 -1.28 9.46 -0.83
C LEU A 126 -2.09 10.17 -1.91
N ALA A 127 -1.59 11.30 -2.43
CA ALA A 127 -2.18 11.98 -3.59
C ALA A 127 -2.13 11.09 -4.84
N TRP A 128 -0.97 10.50 -5.13
CA TRP A 128 -0.83 9.51 -6.21
C TRP A 128 -1.76 8.31 -6.03
N ALA A 129 -1.83 7.77 -4.81
CA ALA A 129 -2.69 6.64 -4.51
C ALA A 129 -4.17 6.94 -4.73
N ALA A 130 -4.62 8.17 -4.41
CA ALA A 130 -6.01 8.59 -4.58
C ALA A 130 -6.49 8.58 -6.04
N ASP A 131 -5.57 8.77 -6.99
CA ASP A 131 -5.80 8.81 -8.43
C ASP A 131 -5.70 7.44 -9.12
N LEU A 132 -5.44 6.36 -8.35
CA LEU A 132 -5.31 5.02 -8.91
C LEU A 132 -6.63 4.49 -9.52
N PRO A 133 -6.59 3.78 -10.65
CA PRO A 133 -7.77 3.22 -11.30
C PRO A 133 -8.51 2.16 -10.45
N GLY A 134 -9.82 2.06 -10.68
CA GLY A 134 -10.73 1.08 -10.06
C GLY A 134 -11.38 1.60 -8.80
#